data_AF-A0A960WSU1-F1
#
_entry.id   AF-A0A960WSU1-F1
#
_cell.length_a   1.000
_cell.length_b   1.000
_cell.length_c   1.000
_cell.angle_alpha   90.00
_cell.angle_beta   90.00
_cell.angle_gamma   90.00
#
_symmetry.space_group_name_H-M   'P 1'
#
loop_
_entity.id
_entity.type
_entity.pdbx_description
1 polymer ?
#
loop_
_entity_poly.entity_id
_entity_poly.type
_entity_poly.pdbx_seq_one_letter_code
_entity_poly.pdbx_strand_id
1 'polypeptide(L)'
;MRTARLLGTGRSFYHVMSRVVDRRMVFEDKDKEIFRKILRNQEAFSGVRIVTYCLMSNHFHLLLEVPDRETLAPLDEEGLLAVLPLLYEGHVVEGVEQELERARAAGDEHWHREILSRYERRRGDLGLFLKEVKLRITFHMNKRLGRTGTLWEGRYKSVLVEDNEQALLTIAAYIDLNPIRAGIVSSPEDYRWCGYAEAVGGGRRALRAREGLGLMLGEALQDPGFRQDWRRTAARYRVFLYLDGQQIAGDPERGQPGRRGMKAEVVDAVVEQGGAMPVHRVLRHRVRYFCDGAVLGTAEFVNAIFERERSQRNRFGGGTGSGDQYPISRPLHRRPIPADLRRPIQEPRPVFAHLGLSSYGEGAGVPKGPAAEDADLLPIALAAAPLDKRFCGTGK
;
A
#
# COMPACT_ATOMS: atom_id res chain seq x y z
N MET A 1 -19.89 -9.80 -19.46
CA MET A 1 -20.65 -10.17 -18.25
C MET A 1 -19.95 -9.59 -17.03
N ARG A 2 -20.63 -8.77 -16.20
CA ARG A 2 -20.06 -8.24 -14.95
C ARG A 2 -20.28 -9.28 -13.85
N THR A 3 -19.24 -10.00 -13.44
CA THR A 3 -19.34 -10.81 -12.22
C THR A 3 -19.42 -9.88 -11.02
N ALA A 4 -20.41 -10.11 -10.14
CA ALA A 4 -20.47 -9.46 -8.84
C ALA A 4 -19.18 -9.78 -8.06
N ARG A 5 -18.67 -8.81 -7.30
CA ARG A 5 -17.52 -9.06 -6.43
C ARG A 5 -18.02 -9.78 -5.20
N LEU A 6 -17.30 -10.82 -4.77
CA LEU A 6 -17.49 -11.36 -3.44
C LEU A 6 -16.99 -10.31 -2.45
N LEU A 7 -17.87 -9.87 -1.57
CA LEU A 7 -17.54 -9.03 -0.43
C LEU A 7 -17.55 -9.95 0.78
N GLY A 8 -16.40 -10.09 1.43
CA GLY A 8 -16.29 -10.73 2.74
C GLY A 8 -17.00 -9.90 3.80
N THR A 9 -17.46 -10.58 4.84
CA THR A 9 -18.09 -9.99 6.02
C THR A 9 -17.03 -9.61 7.03
N GLY A 10 -17.11 -8.39 7.59
CA GLY A 10 -16.13 -7.88 8.54
C GLY A 10 -14.73 -7.71 7.92
N ARG A 11 -13.69 -8.01 8.71
CA ARG A 11 -12.30 -7.98 8.25
C ARG A 11 -12.06 -9.08 7.22
N SER A 12 -11.39 -8.76 6.12
CA SER A 12 -11.23 -9.70 5.00
C SER A 12 -9.97 -9.46 4.18
N PHE A 13 -9.40 -10.53 3.62
CA PHE A 13 -8.20 -10.45 2.78
C PHE A 13 -8.53 -10.63 1.30
N TYR A 14 -7.85 -9.87 0.44
CA TYR A 14 -8.06 -9.92 -1.01
C TYR A 14 -6.75 -9.96 -1.77
N HIS A 15 -6.63 -10.93 -2.67
CA HIS A 15 -5.68 -10.84 -3.77
C HIS A 15 -6.27 -9.98 -4.87
N VAL A 16 -5.59 -8.89 -5.20
CA VAL A 16 -6.00 -7.97 -6.24
C VAL A 16 -4.98 -7.94 -7.35
N MET A 17 -5.46 -7.93 -8.60
CA MET A 17 -4.61 -7.71 -9.76
C MET A 17 -5.25 -6.78 -10.78
N SER A 18 -4.44 -5.93 -11.41
CA SER A 18 -4.88 -5.13 -12.55
C SER A 18 -3.75 -4.93 -13.55
N ARG A 19 -4.12 -4.79 -14.82
CA ARG A 19 -3.21 -4.79 -15.97
C ARG A 19 -3.51 -3.63 -16.91
N VAL A 20 -2.45 -3.12 -17.54
CA VAL A 20 -2.48 -2.03 -18.51
C VAL A 20 -3.03 -2.52 -19.86
N VAL A 21 -3.77 -1.64 -20.56
CA VAL A 21 -4.32 -1.89 -21.91
C VAL A 21 -3.25 -2.42 -22.86
N ASP A 22 -3.62 -3.37 -23.71
CA ASP A 22 -2.76 -4.07 -24.67
C ASP A 22 -1.52 -4.73 -24.04
N ARG A 23 -1.56 -4.94 -22.71
CA ARG A 23 -0.46 -5.48 -21.91
C ARG A 23 0.85 -4.72 -22.07
N ARG A 24 0.79 -3.43 -22.44
CA ARG A 24 1.96 -2.61 -22.72
C ARG A 24 2.82 -2.44 -21.47
N MET A 25 4.12 -2.63 -21.63
CA MET A 25 5.14 -2.44 -20.59
C MET A 25 5.43 -0.94 -20.43
N VAL A 26 4.51 -0.21 -19.79
CA VAL A 26 4.59 1.25 -19.66
C VAL A 26 5.26 1.72 -18.37
N PHE A 27 5.29 0.91 -17.31
CA PHE A 27 5.83 1.33 -16.02
C PHE A 27 7.35 1.19 -15.99
N GLU A 28 8.04 2.33 -16.00
CA GLU A 28 9.47 2.44 -15.70
C GLU A 28 9.71 2.46 -14.19
N ASP A 29 10.96 2.36 -13.79
CA ASP A 29 11.38 2.32 -12.38
C ASP A 29 10.94 3.54 -11.58
N LYS A 30 11.04 4.74 -12.19
CA LYS A 30 10.55 6.00 -11.62
C LYS A 30 9.02 6.01 -11.45
N ASP A 31 8.29 5.36 -12.35
CA ASP A 31 6.83 5.27 -12.27
C ASP A 31 6.42 4.33 -11.14
N LYS A 32 7.11 3.20 -11.02
CA LYS A 32 6.86 2.24 -9.93
C LYS A 32 7.17 2.85 -8.56
N GLU A 33 8.16 3.74 -8.46
CA GLU A 33 8.44 4.49 -7.23
C GLU A 33 7.29 5.45 -6.87
N ILE A 34 6.73 6.16 -7.85
CA ILE A 34 5.55 7.02 -7.65
C ILE A 34 4.32 6.17 -7.31
N PHE A 35 4.12 5.05 -8.00
CA PHE A 35 3.05 4.10 -7.72
C PHE A 35 3.16 3.58 -6.28
N ARG A 36 4.33 3.14 -5.82
CA ARG A 36 4.53 2.72 -4.42
C ARG A 36 4.12 3.82 -3.44
N LYS A 37 4.51 5.08 -3.70
CA LYS A 37 4.11 6.21 -2.84
C LYS A 37 2.59 6.39 -2.82
N ILE A 38 1.93 6.32 -3.97
CA ILE A 38 0.46 6.37 -4.06
C ILE A 38 -0.18 5.24 -3.24
N LEU A 39 0.34 4.01 -3.35
CA LEU A 39 -0.16 2.86 -2.59
C LEU A 39 -0.06 3.09 -1.08
N ARG A 40 1.10 3.51 -0.58
CA ARG A 40 1.32 3.74 0.86
C ARG A 40 0.53 4.94 1.40
N ASN A 41 0.37 6.00 0.60
CA ASN A 41 -0.45 7.14 0.97
C ASN A 41 -1.94 6.75 1.04
N GLN A 42 -2.41 5.93 0.09
CA GLN A 42 -3.78 5.44 0.09
C GLN A 42 -4.04 4.46 1.25
N GLU A 43 -3.06 3.59 1.57
CA GLU A 43 -3.12 2.71 2.74
C GLU A 43 -3.32 3.53 4.02
N ALA A 44 -2.51 4.59 4.21
CA ALA A 44 -2.60 5.45 5.39
C ALA A 44 -3.94 6.18 5.51
N PHE A 45 -4.51 6.64 4.38
CA PHE A 45 -5.81 7.32 4.38
C PHE A 45 -7.00 6.37 4.59
N SER A 46 -7.05 5.30 3.82
CA SER A 46 -8.25 4.45 3.72
C SER A 46 -8.40 3.46 4.87
N GLY A 47 -7.30 3.15 5.58
CA GLY A 47 -7.26 2.06 6.54
C GLY A 47 -7.17 0.66 5.91
N VAL A 48 -7.25 0.55 4.57
CA VAL A 48 -6.99 -0.72 3.86
C VAL A 48 -5.49 -0.98 3.90
N ARG A 49 -5.08 -2.04 4.58
CA ARG A 49 -3.67 -2.39 4.76
C ARG A 49 -3.15 -3.17 3.57
N ILE A 50 -1.95 -2.82 3.11
CA ILE A 50 -1.22 -3.55 2.07
C ILE A 50 -0.27 -4.51 2.77
N VAL A 51 -0.67 -5.78 2.83
CA VAL A 51 0.13 -6.87 3.41
C VAL A 51 1.43 -7.06 2.61
N THR A 52 1.29 -7.22 1.30
CA THR A 52 2.41 -7.22 0.35
C THR A 52 1.91 -6.82 -1.05
N TYR A 53 2.83 -6.53 -1.96
CA TYR A 53 2.52 -6.19 -3.34
C TYR A 53 3.66 -6.58 -4.29
N CYS A 54 3.39 -6.56 -5.59
CA CYS A 54 4.41 -6.57 -6.62
C CYS A 54 3.97 -5.70 -7.80
N LEU A 55 4.81 -4.73 -8.18
CA LEU A 55 4.59 -3.87 -9.36
C LEU A 55 5.44 -4.38 -10.52
N MET A 56 4.81 -4.90 -11.56
CA MET A 56 5.45 -5.30 -12.81
C MET A 56 5.39 -4.15 -13.82
N SER A 57 6.04 -4.30 -14.97
CA SER A 57 6.10 -3.23 -15.98
C SER A 57 4.76 -2.98 -16.71
N ASN A 58 3.79 -3.89 -16.62
CA ASN A 58 2.45 -3.75 -17.22
C ASN A 58 1.27 -4.16 -16.31
N HIS A 59 1.51 -4.64 -15.10
CA HIS A 59 0.47 -5.04 -14.17
C HIS A 59 0.97 -4.98 -12.74
N PHE A 60 0.06 -5.10 -11.78
CA PHE A 60 0.41 -5.19 -10.37
C PHE A 60 -0.42 -6.25 -9.66
N HIS A 61 0.11 -6.74 -8.56
CA HIS A 61 -0.59 -7.61 -7.61
C HIS A 61 -0.51 -7.01 -6.20
N LEU A 62 -1.61 -7.04 -5.45
CA LEU A 62 -1.68 -6.63 -4.04
C LEU A 62 -2.29 -7.77 -3.23
N LEU A 63 -1.80 -7.99 -2.02
CA LEU A 63 -2.53 -8.66 -0.97
C LEU A 63 -2.99 -7.58 0.01
N LEU A 64 -4.31 -7.38 0.09
CA LEU A 64 -4.92 -6.34 0.89
C LEU A 64 -5.66 -6.97 2.06
N GLU A 65 -5.53 -6.37 3.23
CA GLU A 65 -6.42 -6.57 4.36
C GLU A 65 -7.38 -5.38 4.39
N VAL A 66 -8.66 -5.67 4.17
CA VAL A 66 -9.74 -4.70 4.28
C VAL A 66 -10.30 -4.83 5.70
N PRO A 67 -10.27 -3.76 6.50
CA PRO A 67 -10.81 -3.81 7.85
C PRO A 67 -12.34 -3.94 7.81
N ASP A 68 -12.90 -4.40 8.92
CA ASP A 68 -14.33 -4.22 9.14
C ASP A 68 -14.62 -2.73 9.30
N ARG A 69 -15.47 -2.20 8.42
CA ARG A 69 -15.81 -0.78 8.40
C ARG A 69 -16.53 -0.34 9.67
N GLU A 70 -17.28 -1.23 10.31
CA GLU A 70 -17.98 -0.94 11.57
C GLU A 70 -17.01 -0.78 12.74
N THR A 71 -15.81 -1.37 12.63
CA THR A 71 -14.77 -1.30 13.65
C THR A 71 -13.79 -0.14 13.45
N LEU A 72 -13.90 0.60 12.34
CA LEU A 72 -13.05 1.76 12.09
C LEU A 72 -13.42 2.90 13.02
N ALA A 73 -12.43 3.44 13.72
CA ALA A 73 -12.59 4.67 14.48
C ALA A 73 -13.09 5.78 13.54
N PRO A 74 -14.18 6.49 13.90
CA PRO A 74 -14.69 7.60 13.10
C PRO A 74 -13.60 8.63 12.81
N LEU A 75 -13.57 9.16 11.59
CA LEU A 75 -12.64 10.23 11.25
C LEU A 75 -13.09 11.54 11.88
N ASP A 76 -12.23 12.09 12.73
CA ASP A 76 -12.35 13.43 13.28
C ASP A 76 -11.51 14.44 12.48
N GLU A 77 -11.55 15.72 12.86
CA GLU A 77 -10.78 16.77 12.19
C GLU A 77 -9.27 16.48 12.24
N GLU A 78 -8.77 16.07 13.40
CA GLU A 78 -7.34 15.83 13.60
C GLU A 78 -6.85 14.67 12.72
N GLY A 79 -7.57 13.56 12.72
CA GLY A 79 -7.32 12.40 11.87
C GLY A 79 -7.40 12.77 10.39
N LEU A 80 -8.41 13.53 9.97
CA LEU A 80 -8.56 13.98 8.58
C LEU A 80 -7.36 14.83 8.15
N LEU A 81 -7.03 15.88 8.90
CA LEU A 81 -5.94 16.80 8.57
C LEU A 81 -4.56 16.12 8.64
N ALA A 82 -4.41 15.06 9.42
CA ALA A 82 -3.18 14.26 9.45
C ALA A 82 -2.95 13.46 8.15
N VAL A 83 -4.02 12.97 7.50
CA VAL A 83 -3.92 12.11 6.31
C VAL A 83 -4.13 12.85 4.99
N LEU A 84 -4.83 13.99 5.01
CA LEU A 84 -5.17 14.75 3.80
C LEU A 84 -3.95 15.22 2.98
N PRO A 85 -2.84 15.68 3.60
CA PRO A 85 -1.62 16.05 2.87
C PRO A 85 -0.93 14.88 2.16
N LEU A 86 -1.25 13.64 2.50
CA LEU A 86 -0.73 12.47 1.79
C LEU A 86 -1.41 12.30 0.42
N LEU A 87 -2.61 12.85 0.28
CA LEU A 87 -3.48 12.66 -0.87
C LEU A 87 -3.59 13.89 -1.77
N TYR A 88 -3.46 15.09 -1.22
CA TYR A 88 -3.72 16.32 -1.95
C TYR A 88 -2.62 17.37 -1.76
N GLU A 89 -2.59 18.32 -2.68
CA GLU A 89 -1.71 19.48 -2.62
C GLU A 89 -2.17 20.46 -1.52
N GLY A 90 -1.24 21.31 -1.05
CA GLY A 90 -1.46 22.18 0.11
C GLY A 90 -2.72 23.05 0.02
N HIS A 91 -2.97 23.67 -1.13
CA HIS A 91 -4.15 24.52 -1.32
C HIS A 91 -5.49 23.76 -1.17
N VAL A 92 -5.52 22.47 -1.52
CA VAL A 92 -6.73 21.63 -1.31
C VAL A 92 -6.91 21.34 0.17
N VAL A 93 -5.82 21.03 0.88
CA VAL A 93 -5.84 20.79 2.32
C VAL A 93 -6.29 22.05 3.06
N GLU A 94 -5.72 23.20 2.73
CA GLU A 94 -6.08 24.51 3.29
C GLU A 94 -7.55 24.84 3.04
N GLY A 95 -8.08 24.56 1.84
CA GLY A 95 -9.49 24.77 1.53
C GLY A 95 -10.43 23.94 2.42
N VAL A 96 -10.05 22.69 2.74
CA VAL A 96 -10.83 21.82 3.63
C VAL A 96 -10.72 22.27 5.08
N GLU A 97 -9.53 22.69 5.52
CA GLU A 97 -9.32 23.26 6.86
C GLU A 97 -10.19 24.51 7.07
N GLN A 98 -10.25 25.41 6.08
CA GLN A 98 -11.13 26.59 6.10
C GLN A 98 -12.62 26.23 6.05
N GLU A 99 -12.99 25.12 5.39
CA GLU A 99 -14.38 24.63 5.40
C GLU A 99 -14.78 24.15 6.80
N LEU A 100 -13.93 23.35 7.44
CA LEU A 100 -14.13 22.86 8.82
C LEU A 100 -14.20 24.03 9.82
N GLU A 101 -13.31 25.01 9.67
CA GLU A 101 -13.31 26.19 10.54
C GLU A 101 -14.59 27.01 10.40
N ARG A 102 -15.11 27.18 9.18
CA ARG A 102 -16.38 27.88 8.97
C ARG A 102 -17.58 27.12 9.53
N ALA A 103 -17.62 25.79 9.38
CA ALA A 103 -18.68 24.97 9.98
C ALA A 103 -18.69 25.11 11.50
N ARG A 104 -17.50 25.06 12.13
CA ARG A 104 -17.33 25.28 13.57
C ARG A 104 -17.75 26.69 14.00
N ALA A 105 -17.30 27.73 13.28
CA ALA A 105 -17.63 29.12 13.61
C ALA A 105 -19.14 29.42 13.49
N ALA A 106 -19.83 28.72 12.58
CA ALA A 106 -21.28 28.80 12.43
C ALA A 106 -22.05 27.97 13.47
N GLY A 107 -21.37 27.09 14.24
CA GLY A 107 -22.03 26.10 15.10
C GLY A 107 -22.87 25.07 14.32
N ASP A 108 -22.57 24.86 13.04
CA ASP A 108 -23.32 23.97 12.15
C ASP A 108 -22.73 22.55 12.20
N GLU A 109 -23.20 21.78 13.17
CA GLU A 109 -22.83 20.38 13.38
C GLU A 109 -23.19 19.47 12.18
N HIS A 110 -24.21 19.83 11.41
CA HIS A 110 -24.61 19.05 10.24
C HIS A 110 -23.60 19.23 9.11
N TRP A 111 -23.25 20.47 8.78
CA TRP A 111 -22.24 20.78 7.77
C TRP A 111 -20.88 20.21 8.15
N HIS A 112 -20.48 20.33 9.42
CA HIS A 112 -19.24 19.73 9.93
C HIS A 112 -19.18 18.22 9.68
N ARG A 113 -20.24 17.50 10.04
CA ARG A 113 -20.35 16.05 9.81
C ARG A 113 -20.36 15.70 8.33
N GLU A 114 -20.98 16.53 7.49
CA GLU A 114 -21.00 16.32 6.05
C GLU A 114 -19.58 16.40 5.46
N ILE A 115 -18.76 17.38 5.89
CA ILE A 115 -17.36 17.51 5.45
C ILE A 115 -16.58 16.24 5.78
N LEU A 116 -16.66 15.76 7.03
CA LEU A 116 -15.98 14.52 7.45
C LEU A 116 -16.50 13.30 6.68
N SER A 117 -17.81 13.19 6.48
CA SER A 117 -18.47 12.08 5.78
C SER A 117 -18.00 11.90 4.33
N ARG A 118 -17.64 12.99 3.63
CA ARG A 118 -17.04 12.94 2.28
C ARG A 118 -15.76 12.11 2.23
N TYR A 119 -15.00 12.08 3.32
CA TYR A 119 -13.76 11.32 3.45
C TYR A 119 -13.98 9.97 4.12
N GLU A 120 -14.78 9.91 5.17
CA GLU A 120 -15.08 8.70 5.92
C GLU A 120 -15.65 7.60 5.01
N ARG A 121 -16.53 7.97 4.07
CA ARG A 121 -17.14 6.99 3.13
C ARG A 121 -16.15 6.22 2.25
N ARG A 122 -14.90 6.69 2.16
CA ARG A 122 -13.82 6.10 1.34
C ARG A 122 -12.92 5.16 2.15
N ARG A 123 -13.08 5.15 3.47
CA ARG A 123 -12.32 4.29 4.38
C ARG A 123 -12.95 2.90 4.45
N GLY A 124 -12.12 1.88 4.60
CA GLY A 124 -12.54 0.48 4.66
C GLY A 124 -13.18 -0.08 3.39
N ASP A 125 -13.14 0.64 2.25
CA ASP A 125 -13.78 0.21 1.01
C ASP A 125 -12.74 -0.18 -0.06
N LEU A 126 -12.70 -1.47 -0.40
CA LEU A 126 -11.81 -2.02 -1.42
C LEU A 126 -11.99 -1.37 -2.81
N GLY A 127 -13.24 -1.09 -3.19
CA GLY A 127 -13.58 -0.53 -4.48
C GLY A 127 -13.12 0.90 -4.64
N LEU A 128 -13.34 1.73 -3.62
CA LEU A 128 -12.89 3.12 -3.58
C LEU A 128 -11.38 3.21 -3.44
N PHE A 129 -10.75 2.38 -2.61
CA PHE A 129 -9.29 2.25 -2.53
C PHE A 129 -8.66 2.05 -3.90
N LEU A 130 -9.12 1.02 -4.64
CA LEU A 130 -8.55 0.70 -5.95
C LEU A 130 -8.94 1.70 -7.03
N LYS A 131 -10.13 2.31 -6.95
CA LYS A 131 -10.53 3.38 -7.86
C LYS A 131 -9.56 4.56 -7.74
N GLU A 132 -9.23 4.97 -6.53
CA GLU A 132 -8.35 6.11 -6.27
C GLU A 132 -6.90 5.84 -6.65
N VAL A 133 -6.36 4.68 -6.26
CA VAL A 133 -5.01 4.25 -6.66
C VAL A 133 -4.90 4.28 -8.19
N LYS A 134 -5.82 3.60 -8.88
CA LYS A 134 -5.79 3.50 -10.35
C LYS A 134 -5.98 4.84 -11.03
N LEU A 135 -6.80 5.73 -10.48
CA LEU A 135 -7.03 7.06 -11.03
C LEU A 135 -5.76 7.93 -10.93
N ARG A 136 -5.13 7.98 -9.75
CA ARG A 136 -3.90 8.74 -9.52
C ARG A 136 -2.76 8.29 -10.43
N ILE A 137 -2.60 6.97 -10.60
CA ILE A 137 -1.60 6.42 -11.52
C ILE A 137 -1.96 6.75 -12.97
N THR A 138 -3.23 6.71 -13.35
CA THR A 138 -3.66 7.10 -14.70
C THR A 138 -3.28 8.54 -14.99
N PHE A 139 -3.54 9.47 -14.06
CA PHE A 139 -3.14 10.87 -14.21
C PHE A 139 -1.62 11.03 -14.34
N HIS A 140 -0.84 10.39 -13.45
CA HIS A 140 0.62 10.40 -13.52
C HIS A 140 1.12 9.91 -14.89
N MET A 141 0.66 8.75 -15.32
CA MET A 141 1.11 8.12 -16.58
C MET A 141 0.65 8.91 -17.81
N ASN A 142 -0.56 9.45 -17.80
CA ASN A 142 -1.09 10.25 -18.90
C ASN A 142 -0.28 11.55 -19.06
N LYS A 143 0.01 12.24 -17.94
CA LYS A 143 0.89 13.41 -17.93
C LYS A 143 2.29 13.07 -18.43
N ARG A 144 2.91 12.00 -17.91
CA ARG A 144 4.26 11.58 -18.30
C ARG A 144 4.36 11.20 -19.77
N LEU A 145 3.36 10.50 -20.31
CA LEU A 145 3.37 9.99 -21.67
C LEU A 145 2.76 10.96 -22.69
N GLY A 146 2.37 12.17 -22.28
CA GLY A 146 1.72 13.15 -23.17
C GLY A 146 0.44 12.62 -23.82
N ARG A 147 -0.32 11.76 -23.12
CA ARG A 147 -1.51 11.08 -23.65
C ARG A 147 -2.73 11.33 -22.77
N THR A 148 -3.91 11.05 -23.31
CA THR A 148 -5.18 11.04 -22.57
C THR A 148 -5.85 9.66 -22.69
N GLY A 149 -6.98 9.47 -21.99
CA GLY A 149 -7.75 8.22 -22.02
C GLY A 149 -7.37 7.19 -20.96
N THR A 150 -7.80 5.95 -21.17
CA THR A 150 -7.69 4.86 -20.18
C THR A 150 -6.27 4.29 -20.11
N LEU A 151 -5.84 3.90 -18.91
CA LEU A 151 -4.59 3.16 -18.70
C LEU A 151 -4.83 1.65 -18.54
N TRP A 152 -5.97 1.25 -17.99
CA TRP A 152 -6.22 -0.12 -17.53
C TRP A 152 -7.16 -0.88 -18.46
N GLU A 153 -6.92 -2.18 -18.67
CA GLU A 153 -7.76 -3.07 -19.51
C GLU A 153 -9.23 -3.09 -19.05
N GLY A 154 -9.47 -2.85 -17.76
CA GLY A 154 -10.80 -2.75 -17.19
C GLY A 154 -10.77 -2.49 -15.70
N ARG A 155 -11.74 -3.06 -14.99
CA ARG A 155 -11.72 -3.11 -13.52
C ARG A 155 -10.52 -3.94 -13.04
N TYR A 156 -10.28 -3.92 -11.74
CA TYR A 156 -9.37 -4.90 -11.13
C TYR A 156 -10.07 -6.26 -11.01
N LYS A 157 -9.28 -7.34 -11.00
CA LYS A 157 -9.72 -8.64 -10.49
C LYS A 157 -9.44 -8.68 -8.98
N SER A 158 -10.34 -9.30 -8.24
CA SER A 158 -10.19 -9.53 -6.80
C SER A 158 -10.63 -10.94 -6.47
N VAL A 159 -9.83 -11.64 -5.66
CA VAL A 159 -10.13 -12.95 -5.10
C VAL A 159 -10.13 -12.80 -3.58
N LEU A 160 -11.22 -13.20 -2.93
CA LEU A 160 -11.28 -13.28 -1.47
C LEU A 160 -10.33 -14.40 -1.02
N VAL A 161 -9.47 -14.10 -0.07
CA VAL A 161 -8.49 -15.03 0.49
C VAL A 161 -8.96 -15.40 1.88
N GLU A 162 -9.02 -16.70 2.14
CA GLU A 162 -9.35 -17.22 3.46
C GLU A 162 -8.30 -16.77 4.49
N ASP A 163 -8.76 -16.40 5.68
CA ASP A 163 -7.91 -15.94 6.77
C ASP A 163 -7.29 -17.15 7.51
N ASN A 164 -6.47 -17.92 6.81
CA ASN A 164 -5.71 -19.04 7.37
C ASN A 164 -4.26 -19.02 6.87
N GLU A 165 -3.40 -19.77 7.58
CA GLU A 165 -1.96 -19.84 7.33
C GLU A 165 -1.64 -20.11 5.86
N GLN A 166 -2.20 -21.22 5.36
CA GLN A 166 -1.85 -21.76 4.07
C GLN A 166 -2.23 -20.77 2.95
N ALA A 167 -3.45 -20.23 3.00
CA ALA A 167 -3.96 -19.34 1.97
C ALA A 167 -3.19 -18.01 1.95
N LEU A 168 -3.02 -17.35 3.10
CA LEU A 168 -2.35 -16.05 3.16
C LEU A 168 -0.88 -16.13 2.77
N LEU A 169 -0.15 -17.12 3.29
CA LEU A 169 1.27 -17.29 2.97
C LEU A 169 1.46 -17.63 1.49
N THR A 170 0.66 -18.55 0.95
CA THR A 170 0.74 -18.95 -0.47
C THR A 170 0.52 -17.76 -1.39
N ILE A 171 -0.50 -16.93 -1.12
CA ILE A 171 -0.78 -15.75 -1.94
C ILE A 171 0.30 -14.69 -1.78
N ALA A 172 0.76 -14.43 -0.55
CA ALA A 172 1.85 -13.48 -0.32
C ALA A 172 3.12 -13.90 -1.09
N ALA A 173 3.54 -15.16 -0.97
CA ALA A 173 4.69 -15.67 -1.70
C ALA A 173 4.48 -15.65 -3.22
N TYR A 174 3.30 -16.03 -3.72
CA TYR A 174 2.96 -15.92 -5.14
C TYR A 174 3.19 -14.50 -5.67
N ILE A 175 2.82 -13.48 -4.89
CA ILE A 175 3.01 -12.07 -5.23
C ILE A 175 4.50 -11.69 -5.21
N ASP A 176 5.21 -11.98 -4.12
CA ASP A 176 6.61 -11.58 -3.96
C ASP A 176 7.57 -12.36 -4.87
N LEU A 177 7.16 -13.55 -5.37
CA LEU A 177 7.91 -14.36 -6.34
C LEU A 177 7.63 -14.00 -7.80
N ASN A 178 6.65 -13.14 -8.09
CA ASN A 178 6.32 -12.74 -9.46
C ASN A 178 7.54 -12.31 -10.32
N PRO A 179 8.48 -11.48 -9.81
CA PRO A 179 9.65 -11.08 -10.59
C PRO A 179 10.65 -12.23 -10.80
N ILE A 180 10.71 -13.21 -9.90
CA ILE A 180 11.49 -14.46 -10.07
C ILE A 180 10.88 -15.31 -11.18
N ARG A 181 9.55 -15.52 -11.11
CA ARG A 181 8.83 -16.32 -12.11
C ARG A 181 8.92 -15.69 -13.51
N ALA A 182 8.98 -14.36 -13.59
CA ALA A 182 9.21 -13.62 -14.82
C ALA A 182 10.68 -13.64 -15.30
N GLY A 183 11.63 -14.10 -14.46
CA GLY A 183 13.06 -14.12 -14.77
C GLY A 183 13.74 -12.75 -14.73
N ILE A 184 13.20 -11.80 -13.97
CA ILE A 184 13.73 -10.43 -13.84
C ILE A 184 14.88 -10.38 -12.84
N VAL A 185 14.76 -11.13 -11.74
CA VAL A 185 15.77 -11.25 -10.69
C VAL A 185 15.95 -12.71 -10.29
N SER A 186 17.03 -13.02 -9.58
CA SER A 186 17.32 -14.35 -9.03
C SER A 186 16.90 -14.53 -7.57
N SER A 187 16.70 -13.43 -6.83
CA SER A 187 16.30 -13.44 -5.42
C SER A 187 15.22 -12.38 -5.18
N PRO A 188 14.18 -12.66 -4.39
CA PRO A 188 13.02 -11.75 -4.26
C PRO A 188 13.41 -10.39 -3.66
N GLU A 189 14.39 -10.35 -2.75
CA GLU A 189 14.92 -9.13 -2.15
C GLU A 189 15.67 -8.20 -3.14
N ASP A 190 15.99 -8.68 -4.34
CA ASP A 190 16.62 -7.88 -5.41
C ASP A 190 15.59 -7.11 -6.27
N TYR A 191 14.29 -7.38 -6.13
CA TYR A 191 13.26 -6.67 -6.87
C TYR A 191 12.64 -5.55 -6.01
N ARG A 192 13.14 -4.32 -6.16
CA ARG A 192 12.74 -3.15 -5.35
C ARG A 192 11.24 -2.91 -5.24
N TRP A 193 10.46 -3.27 -6.25
CA TRP A 193 9.04 -2.95 -6.34
C TRP A 193 8.12 -4.10 -5.91
N CYS A 194 8.56 -4.89 -4.92
CA CYS A 194 7.70 -5.80 -4.16
C CYS A 194 7.73 -5.53 -2.65
N GLY A 195 6.70 -6.01 -1.95
CA GLY A 195 6.51 -5.78 -0.53
C GLY A 195 7.60 -6.43 0.32
N TYR A 196 8.07 -7.62 -0.04
CA TYR A 196 9.18 -8.27 0.65
C TYR A 196 10.47 -7.46 0.58
N ALA A 197 10.87 -7.00 -0.61
CA ALA A 197 12.07 -6.19 -0.79
C ALA A 197 11.98 -4.84 -0.05
N GLU A 198 10.80 -4.21 -0.04
CA GLU A 198 10.55 -3.00 0.76
C GLU A 198 10.76 -3.26 2.25
N ALA A 199 10.25 -4.38 2.78
CA ALA A 199 10.39 -4.73 4.19
C ALA A 199 11.86 -5.00 4.59
N VAL A 200 12.61 -5.69 3.73
CA VAL A 200 14.04 -5.96 3.90
C VAL A 200 14.87 -4.67 3.85
N GLY A 201 14.56 -3.74 2.95
CA GLY A 201 15.30 -2.49 2.76
C GLY A 201 15.40 -1.59 4.01
N GLY A 202 14.43 -1.69 4.93
CA GLY A 202 14.48 -1.06 6.24
C GLY A 202 14.28 0.46 6.26
N GLY A 203 14.50 1.06 7.44
CA GLY A 203 14.19 2.46 7.71
C GLY A 203 12.69 2.75 7.86
N ARG A 204 12.32 4.04 7.96
CA ARG A 204 10.92 4.45 8.19
C ARG A 204 9.95 4.00 7.09
N ARG A 205 10.43 3.91 5.85
CA ARG A 205 9.61 3.51 4.70
C ARG A 205 9.23 2.02 4.73
N ALA A 206 10.05 1.17 5.33
CA ALA A 206 9.80 -0.26 5.43
C ALA A 206 8.80 -0.64 6.53
N LEU A 207 8.48 0.27 7.46
CA LEU A 207 7.66 -0.05 8.64
C LEU A 207 6.30 -0.64 8.25
N ARG A 208 5.60 -0.03 7.28
CA ARG A 208 4.30 -0.54 6.79
C ARG A 208 4.40 -1.91 6.14
N ALA A 209 5.44 -2.15 5.34
CA ALA A 209 5.69 -3.46 4.74
C ALA A 209 5.98 -4.54 5.80
N ARG A 210 6.74 -4.19 6.85
CA ARG A 210 7.03 -5.09 7.97
C ARG A 210 5.79 -5.38 8.82
N GLU A 211 5.00 -4.36 9.11
CA GLU A 211 3.71 -4.49 9.80
C GLU A 211 2.76 -5.40 9.03
N GLY A 212 2.68 -5.26 7.70
CA GLY A 212 1.86 -6.11 6.83
C GLY A 212 2.27 -7.58 6.90
N LEU A 213 3.55 -7.88 6.68
CA LEU A 213 4.06 -9.26 6.75
C LEU A 213 3.98 -9.85 8.17
N GLY A 214 4.28 -9.05 9.19
CA GLY A 214 4.24 -9.47 10.59
C GLY A 214 2.82 -9.74 11.09
N LEU A 215 1.84 -8.94 10.64
CA LEU A 215 0.43 -9.21 10.86
C LEU A 215 0.04 -10.51 10.18
N MET A 216 0.31 -10.64 8.89
CA MET A 216 -0.10 -11.83 8.15
C MET A 216 0.48 -13.10 8.74
N LEU A 217 1.76 -13.10 9.12
CA LEU A 217 2.38 -14.23 9.84
C LEU A 217 1.79 -14.44 11.23
N GLY A 218 1.46 -13.37 11.95
CA GLY A 218 0.88 -13.48 13.29
C GLY A 218 -0.53 -14.06 13.29
N GLU A 219 -1.35 -13.73 12.29
CA GLU A 219 -2.67 -14.35 12.09
C GLU A 219 -2.51 -15.81 11.62
N ALA A 220 -1.71 -16.00 10.57
CA ALA A 220 -1.42 -17.30 9.97
C ALA A 220 -0.96 -18.32 11.02
N LEU A 221 0.06 -17.97 11.81
CA LEU A 221 0.66 -18.87 12.79
C LEU A 221 0.05 -18.75 14.18
N GLN A 222 -1.02 -17.96 14.34
CA GLN A 222 -1.67 -17.67 15.63
C GLN A 222 -0.68 -17.20 16.72
N ASP A 223 0.31 -16.39 16.32
CA ASP A 223 1.37 -15.90 17.18
C ASP A 223 1.57 -14.38 17.00
N PRO A 224 1.06 -13.54 17.92
CA PRO A 224 1.15 -12.09 17.80
C PRO A 224 2.59 -11.56 17.88
N GLY A 225 3.56 -12.37 18.30
CA GLY A 225 4.98 -12.01 18.36
C GLY A 225 5.58 -11.65 17.00
N PHE A 226 5.06 -12.20 15.90
CA PHE A 226 5.51 -11.84 14.54
C PHE A 226 5.22 -10.37 14.18
N ARG A 227 4.21 -9.75 14.80
CA ARG A 227 3.94 -8.32 14.60
C ARG A 227 5.02 -7.43 15.22
N GLN A 228 5.68 -7.91 16.27
CA GLN A 228 6.56 -7.12 17.13
C GLN A 228 8.05 -7.39 16.85
N ASP A 229 8.38 -8.61 16.40
CA ASP A 229 9.75 -9.00 16.09
C ASP A 229 9.98 -9.15 14.57
N TRP A 230 10.50 -8.10 13.96
CA TRP A 230 10.85 -8.14 12.54
C TRP A 230 11.92 -9.19 12.20
N ARG A 231 12.88 -9.48 13.08
CA ARG A 231 13.92 -10.47 12.77
C ARG A 231 13.30 -11.85 12.64
N ARG A 232 12.42 -12.20 13.56
CA ARG A 232 11.65 -13.45 13.54
C ARG A 232 10.74 -13.54 12.32
N THR A 233 10.00 -12.47 12.02
CA THR A 233 9.11 -12.38 10.85
C THR A 233 9.85 -12.50 9.54
N ALA A 234 10.96 -11.76 9.38
CA ALA A 234 11.78 -11.81 8.18
C ALA A 234 12.36 -13.19 7.95
N ALA A 235 12.88 -13.84 9.00
CA ALA A 235 13.46 -15.18 8.92
C ALA A 235 12.41 -16.22 8.52
N ARG A 236 11.26 -16.27 9.24
CA ARG A 236 10.18 -17.22 8.96
C ARG A 236 9.61 -17.05 7.56
N TYR A 237 9.31 -15.80 7.17
CA TYR A 237 8.77 -15.53 5.84
C TYR A 237 9.77 -15.87 4.73
N ARG A 238 11.07 -15.58 4.94
CA ARG A 238 12.11 -15.89 3.95
C ARG A 238 12.25 -17.39 3.71
N VAL A 239 12.21 -18.23 4.75
CA VAL A 239 12.20 -19.69 4.59
C VAL A 239 11.03 -20.12 3.72
N PHE A 240 9.82 -19.68 4.04
CA PHE A 240 8.62 -20.01 3.26
C PHE A 240 8.74 -19.55 1.80
N LEU A 241 9.19 -18.31 1.59
CA LEU A 241 9.32 -17.71 0.27
C LEU A 241 10.34 -18.45 -0.61
N TYR A 242 11.45 -18.92 -0.04
CA TYR A 242 12.46 -19.68 -0.76
C TYR A 242 12.00 -21.10 -1.07
N LEU A 243 11.31 -21.76 -0.14
CA LEU A 243 10.70 -23.08 -0.37
C LEU A 243 9.65 -23.05 -1.48
N ASP A 244 8.65 -22.14 -1.43
CA ASP A 244 7.69 -22.02 -2.55
C ASP A 244 8.40 -21.57 -3.84
N GLY A 245 9.39 -20.69 -3.69
CA GLY A 245 10.17 -20.08 -4.75
C GLY A 245 11.10 -21.00 -5.52
N GLN A 246 11.27 -22.25 -5.09
CA GLN A 246 12.14 -23.21 -5.74
C GLN A 246 11.74 -23.43 -7.21
N GLN A 247 12.75 -23.67 -8.04
CA GLN A 247 12.56 -24.04 -9.43
C GLN A 247 12.00 -25.47 -9.51
N ILE A 248 10.96 -25.64 -10.32
CA ILE A 248 10.41 -26.95 -10.63
C ILE A 248 10.74 -27.24 -12.09
N ALA A 249 11.47 -28.32 -12.34
CA ALA A 249 11.75 -28.78 -13.70
C ALA A 249 10.44 -29.19 -14.38
N GLY A 250 10.32 -28.88 -15.67
CA GLY A 250 9.23 -29.43 -16.46
C GLY A 250 9.45 -30.92 -16.67
N ASP A 251 8.36 -31.65 -16.86
CA ASP A 251 8.38 -33.04 -17.30
C ASP A 251 7.84 -33.08 -18.75
N PRO A 252 8.72 -33.16 -19.76
CA PRO A 252 8.31 -33.19 -21.16
C PRO A 252 7.48 -34.44 -21.51
N GLU A 253 7.72 -35.57 -20.83
CA GLU A 253 7.01 -36.83 -21.09
C GLU A 253 5.56 -36.74 -20.60
N ARG A 254 5.32 -36.01 -19.49
CA ARG A 254 3.98 -35.74 -18.95
C ARG A 254 3.34 -34.44 -19.47
N GLY A 255 4.03 -33.71 -20.36
CA GLY A 255 3.59 -32.40 -20.85
C GLY A 255 3.47 -31.33 -19.76
N GLN A 256 4.14 -31.50 -18.62
CA GLN A 256 4.05 -30.57 -17.50
C GLN A 256 5.09 -29.46 -17.66
N PRO A 257 4.66 -28.19 -17.82
CA PRO A 257 5.61 -27.08 -17.93
C PRO A 257 6.33 -26.86 -16.60
N GLY A 258 7.63 -26.59 -16.66
CA GLY A 258 8.41 -26.22 -15.48
C GLY A 258 8.01 -24.86 -14.91
N ARG A 259 8.34 -24.61 -13.64
CA ARG A 259 8.17 -23.33 -12.96
C ARG A 259 9.54 -22.71 -12.70
N ARG A 260 9.87 -21.61 -13.38
CA ARG A 260 11.11 -20.83 -13.12
C ARG A 260 11.19 -20.47 -11.64
N GLY A 261 12.33 -20.62 -11.00
CA GLY A 261 12.49 -20.37 -9.57
C GLY A 261 13.95 -20.29 -9.16
N MET A 262 14.19 -20.31 -7.86
CA MET A 262 15.54 -20.38 -7.29
C MET A 262 16.09 -21.80 -7.35
N LYS A 263 17.41 -21.94 -7.50
CA LYS A 263 18.08 -23.25 -7.49
C LYS A 263 17.97 -23.91 -6.12
N ALA A 264 17.94 -25.25 -6.10
CA ALA A 264 17.82 -26.03 -4.86
C ALA A 264 18.92 -25.66 -3.85
N GLU A 265 20.17 -25.55 -4.29
CA GLU A 265 21.29 -25.25 -3.40
C GLU A 265 21.15 -23.90 -2.67
N VAL A 266 20.51 -22.92 -3.33
CA VAL A 266 20.25 -21.60 -2.74
C VAL A 266 19.11 -21.66 -1.73
N VAL A 267 18.08 -22.46 -2.02
CA VAL A 267 16.95 -22.69 -1.11
C VAL A 267 17.42 -23.42 0.14
N ASP A 268 18.18 -24.50 -0.02
CA ASP A 268 18.71 -25.32 1.08
C ASP A 268 19.58 -24.48 2.01
N ALA A 269 20.47 -23.63 1.46
CA ALA A 269 21.29 -22.72 2.26
C ALA A 269 20.47 -21.72 3.09
N VAL A 270 19.33 -21.24 2.57
CA VAL A 270 18.43 -20.34 3.30
C VAL A 270 17.68 -21.08 4.41
N VAL A 271 17.27 -22.32 4.14
CA VAL A 271 16.60 -23.19 5.12
C VAL A 271 17.55 -23.55 6.26
N GLU A 272 18.78 -23.94 5.96
CA GLU A 272 19.82 -24.28 6.95
C GLU A 272 20.16 -23.09 7.86
N GLN A 273 20.16 -21.87 7.31
CA GLN A 273 20.34 -20.63 8.06
C GLN A 273 19.08 -20.21 8.86
N GLY A 274 18.00 -20.99 8.82
CA GLY A 274 16.72 -20.66 9.44
C GLY A 274 16.10 -19.37 8.89
N GLY A 275 16.44 -19.00 7.65
CA GLY A 275 16.01 -17.74 7.03
C GLY A 275 16.80 -16.50 7.45
N ALA A 276 17.78 -16.61 8.34
CA ALA A 276 18.58 -15.47 8.76
C ALA A 276 19.31 -14.82 7.58
N MET A 277 19.19 -13.50 7.44
CA MET A 277 19.89 -12.75 6.39
C MET A 277 21.15 -12.09 6.96
N PRO A 278 22.34 -12.32 6.38
CA PRO A 278 23.57 -11.67 6.83
C PRO A 278 23.45 -10.14 6.81
N VAL A 279 24.02 -9.48 7.83
CA VAL A 279 23.92 -8.01 7.97
C VAL A 279 24.43 -7.28 6.72
N HIS A 280 25.51 -7.75 6.10
CA HIS A 280 26.04 -7.15 4.87
C HIS A 280 25.04 -7.21 3.70
N ARG A 281 24.21 -8.25 3.60
CA ARG A 281 23.12 -8.36 2.61
C ARG A 281 22.02 -7.36 2.92
N VAL A 282 21.56 -7.33 4.17
CA VAL A 282 20.54 -6.35 4.62
C VAL A 282 21.00 -4.91 4.35
N LEU A 283 22.24 -4.58 4.70
CA LEU A 283 22.84 -3.28 4.44
C LEU A 283 22.98 -3.01 2.95
N ARG A 284 23.39 -4.00 2.15
CA ARG A 284 23.43 -3.87 0.68
C ARG A 284 22.04 -3.54 0.13
N HIS A 285 20.97 -4.22 0.55
CA HIS A 285 19.62 -3.90 0.07
C HIS A 285 19.19 -2.50 0.53
N ARG A 286 19.49 -2.13 1.79
CA ARG A 286 19.26 -0.77 2.28
C ARG A 286 20.00 0.29 1.46
N VAL A 287 21.28 0.08 1.15
CA VAL A 287 22.17 1.01 0.45
C VAL A 287 21.90 1.04 -1.06
N ARG A 288 21.66 -0.12 -1.68
CA ARG A 288 21.31 -0.25 -3.12
C ARG A 288 20.05 0.55 -3.45
N TYR A 289 19.14 0.65 -2.50
CA TYR A 289 17.93 1.45 -2.63
C TYR A 289 18.07 2.90 -2.11
N PHE A 290 19.25 3.24 -1.58
CA PHE A 290 19.65 4.57 -1.10
C PHE A 290 20.27 5.44 -2.20
N CYS A 291 20.54 4.90 -3.40
CA CYS A 291 21.19 5.60 -4.51
C CYS A 291 20.41 6.80 -5.11
N ASP A 292 19.29 7.21 -4.52
CA ASP A 292 18.69 8.53 -4.77
C ASP A 292 19.28 9.63 -3.85
N GLY A 293 20.14 9.27 -2.91
CA GLY A 293 20.86 10.20 -2.03
C GLY A 293 22.20 10.60 -2.63
N ALA A 294 22.35 11.89 -3.00
CA ALA A 294 23.58 12.42 -3.57
C ALA A 294 24.78 12.45 -2.58
N VAL A 295 24.53 12.34 -1.27
CA VAL A 295 25.53 12.52 -0.21
C VAL A 295 25.23 11.59 0.96
N LEU A 296 26.27 10.96 1.52
CA LEU A 296 26.20 10.12 2.72
C LEU A 296 27.22 10.61 3.76
N GLY A 297 26.76 10.85 4.99
CA GLY A 297 27.59 11.23 6.13
C GLY A 297 26.75 11.66 7.33
N THR A 298 27.36 12.30 8.33
CA THR A 298 26.64 12.92 9.46
C THR A 298 25.66 13.98 8.95
N ALA A 299 24.67 14.37 9.77
CA ALA A 299 23.72 15.41 9.39
C ALA A 299 24.43 16.72 9.02
N GLU A 300 25.48 17.07 9.77
CA GLU A 300 26.36 18.21 9.46
C GLU A 300 27.05 18.07 8.12
N PHE A 301 27.62 16.89 7.81
CA PHE A 301 28.29 16.65 6.53
C PHE A 301 27.32 16.76 5.35
N VAL A 302 26.13 16.16 5.46
CA VAL A 302 25.11 16.23 4.40
C VAL A 302 24.63 17.67 4.20
N ASN A 303 24.35 18.39 5.29
CA ASN A 303 23.92 19.79 5.22
C ASN A 303 25.00 20.69 4.63
N ALA A 304 26.27 20.52 5.03
CA ALA A 304 27.39 21.28 4.49
C ALA A 304 27.55 21.08 2.98
N ILE A 305 27.37 19.85 2.47
CA ILE A 305 27.38 19.61 1.02
C ILE A 305 26.18 20.28 0.34
N PHE A 306 24.96 20.19 0.89
CA PHE A 306 23.80 20.88 0.30
C PHE A 306 23.95 22.40 0.29
N GLU A 307 24.54 22.99 1.34
CA GLU A 307 24.86 24.43 1.43
C GLU A 307 25.93 24.83 0.40
N ARG A 308 26.98 24.01 0.26
CA ARG A 308 28.03 24.20 -0.76
C ARG A 308 27.49 24.11 -2.18
N GLU A 309 26.63 23.14 -2.47
CA GLU A 309 26.03 23.01 -3.81
C GLU A 309 25.02 24.14 -4.09
N ARG A 310 24.32 24.65 -3.06
CA ARG A 310 23.47 25.85 -3.18
C ARG A 310 24.27 27.11 -3.49
N SER A 311 25.43 27.31 -2.86
CA SER A 311 26.29 28.47 -3.14
C SER A 311 26.99 28.38 -4.50
N GLN A 312 27.14 27.18 -5.06
CA GLN A 312 27.74 26.93 -6.37
C GLN A 312 26.73 26.90 -7.54
N ARG A 313 25.44 27.19 -7.31
CA ARG A 313 24.37 27.27 -8.33
C ARG A 313 24.49 28.46 -9.31
N ASN A 314 25.70 28.76 -9.76
CA ASN A 314 25.98 29.44 -11.04
C ASN A 314 26.57 28.46 -12.08
N ARG A 315 26.61 27.15 -11.81
CA ARG A 315 27.25 26.14 -12.68
C ARG A 315 26.30 25.31 -13.55
N PHE A 316 24.99 25.35 -13.29
CA PHE A 316 23.96 24.77 -14.17
C PHE A 316 23.10 25.92 -14.71
N GLY A 317 23.08 26.06 -16.03
CA GLY A 317 22.73 27.29 -16.74
C GLY A 317 21.40 27.94 -16.38
N GLY A 318 21.39 29.27 -16.45
CA GLY A 318 20.20 30.09 -16.31
C GLY A 318 19.24 29.88 -17.48
N GLY A 319 18.02 29.45 -17.15
CA GLY A 319 16.85 29.48 -18.01
C GLY A 319 15.71 30.15 -17.22
N THR A 320 15.31 31.32 -17.68
CA THR A 320 14.33 32.25 -17.12
C THR A 320 12.89 31.75 -17.24
N GLY A 321 12.07 31.93 -16.19
CA GLY A 321 10.60 31.98 -16.33
C GLY A 321 9.76 31.42 -15.17
N SER A 322 9.44 32.29 -14.20
CA SER A 322 8.33 32.26 -13.24
C SER A 322 8.17 31.05 -12.28
N GLY A 323 8.64 31.24 -11.04
CA GLY A 323 7.72 31.25 -9.90
C GLY A 323 7.39 29.95 -9.17
N ASP A 324 8.37 29.12 -8.80
CA ASP A 324 8.20 28.15 -7.70
C ASP A 324 9.07 28.58 -6.50
N GLN A 325 8.56 29.54 -5.73
CA GLN A 325 9.00 29.72 -4.35
C GLN A 325 8.50 28.51 -3.54
N TYR A 326 9.31 27.45 -3.46
CA TYR A 326 9.16 26.52 -2.34
C TYR A 326 9.64 27.25 -1.07
N PRO A 327 8.77 27.51 -0.08
CA PRO A 327 9.22 28.10 1.17
C PRO A 327 10.12 27.08 1.89
N ILE A 328 11.42 27.36 1.86
CA ILE A 328 12.39 26.78 2.78
C ILE A 328 12.08 27.39 4.15
N SER A 329 12.03 26.53 5.16
CA SER A 329 11.93 26.84 6.60
C SER A 329 10.62 27.48 7.10
N ARG A 330 9.67 26.63 7.48
CA ARG A 330 9.04 26.76 8.81
C ARG A 330 9.67 25.71 9.74
N PRO A 331 9.88 26.00 11.04
CA PRO A 331 10.34 25.01 11.99
C PRO A 331 9.41 23.80 11.93
N LEU A 332 9.96 22.61 11.73
CA LEU A 332 9.24 21.36 12.00
C LEU A 332 8.97 21.30 13.50
N HIS A 333 7.88 21.92 13.96
CA HIS A 333 7.21 21.36 15.11
C HIS A 333 6.80 19.95 14.71
N ARG A 334 7.52 18.96 15.27
CA ARG A 334 7.05 17.58 15.31
C ARG A 334 5.69 17.63 16.00
N ARG A 335 4.60 17.71 15.24
CA ARG A 335 3.30 17.28 15.77
C ARG A 335 3.42 15.75 15.90
N PRO A 336 3.40 15.21 17.13
CA PRO A 336 3.33 13.77 17.28
C PRO A 336 2.08 13.27 16.57
N ILE A 337 2.16 12.10 15.94
CA ILE A 337 0.96 11.36 15.54
C ILE A 337 0.13 11.17 16.83
N PRO A 338 -1.15 11.57 16.85
CA PRO A 338 -2.05 11.39 17.99
C PRO A 338 -2.06 9.95 18.51
N ALA A 339 -2.14 9.78 19.83
CA ALA A 339 -1.95 8.49 20.49
C ALA A 339 -3.07 7.47 20.20
N ASP A 340 -4.22 7.93 19.71
CA ASP A 340 -5.35 7.14 19.25
C ASP A 340 -5.11 6.48 17.87
N LEU A 341 -4.25 7.07 17.03
CA LEU A 341 -3.66 6.40 15.86
C LEU A 341 -2.46 5.50 16.22
N ARG A 342 -2.14 5.40 17.52
CA ARG A 342 -1.15 4.50 18.15
C ARG A 342 -1.78 3.68 19.27
N ARG A 343 -2.94 3.03 19.12
CA ARG A 343 -3.41 2.19 20.24
C ARG A 343 -2.62 0.88 20.38
N PRO A 344 -2.11 0.57 21.59
CA PRO A 344 -1.54 -0.72 21.95
C PRO A 344 -2.64 -1.79 22.04
N ILE A 345 -2.26 -3.02 21.72
CA ILE A 345 -3.02 -4.24 21.97
C ILE A 345 -3.29 -4.28 23.48
N GLN A 346 -4.56 -4.31 23.90
CA GLN A 346 -4.91 -4.66 25.27
C GLN A 346 -4.37 -6.06 25.53
N GLU A 347 -3.46 -6.19 26.50
CA GLU A 347 -3.08 -7.50 27.04
C GLU A 347 -4.31 -8.14 27.70
N PRO A 348 -4.76 -9.34 27.28
CA PRO A 348 -5.60 -10.13 28.16
C PRO A 348 -4.74 -10.68 29.29
N ARG A 349 -5.17 -10.40 30.51
CA ARG A 349 -4.61 -10.88 31.78
C ARG A 349 -4.45 -12.42 31.75
N PRO A 350 -3.44 -12.98 32.43
CA PRO A 350 -3.25 -14.42 32.50
C PRO A 350 -4.39 -15.05 33.31
N VAL A 351 -5.10 -16.01 32.71
CA VAL A 351 -5.90 -16.98 33.45
C VAL A 351 -5.18 -18.32 33.32
N PHE A 352 -4.56 -18.76 34.41
CA PHE A 352 -4.03 -20.11 34.52
C PHE A 352 -5.15 -21.11 34.84
N ALA A 353 -5.04 -22.28 34.21
CA ALA A 353 -5.60 -23.59 34.56
C ALA A 353 -7.13 -23.81 34.48
N HIS A 354 -7.58 -24.73 33.63
CA HIS A 354 -7.70 -26.16 33.97
C HIS A 354 -8.22 -26.99 32.78
N LEU A 355 -7.77 -28.25 32.75
CA LEU A 355 -8.17 -29.37 31.90
C LEU A 355 -9.68 -29.63 31.91
N GLY A 356 -10.25 -30.10 30.79
CA GLY A 356 -11.61 -30.64 30.76
C GLY A 356 -12.07 -31.12 29.39
N LEU A 357 -12.08 -32.43 29.21
CA LEU A 357 -12.64 -33.21 28.10
C LEU A 357 -14.17 -33.05 27.94
N SER A 358 -14.71 -33.60 26.84
CA SER A 358 -16.11 -34.06 26.65
C SER A 358 -17.08 -32.99 26.14
N SER A 359 -18.09 -33.21 25.30
CA SER A 359 -18.53 -34.21 24.30
C SER A 359 -19.89 -33.69 23.76
N TYR A 360 -20.38 -34.25 22.64
CA TYR A 360 -21.70 -34.01 22.01
C TYR A 360 -21.88 -32.61 21.38
N GLY A 361 -22.66 -32.40 20.32
CA GLY A 361 -23.65 -33.21 19.63
C GLY A 361 -24.66 -32.24 18.99
N GLU A 362 -25.00 -32.50 17.73
CA GLU A 362 -26.26 -32.17 17.04
C GLU A 362 -26.92 -30.77 17.19
N GLY A 363 -27.15 -30.15 16.02
CA GLY A 363 -28.53 -29.96 15.59
C GLY A 363 -29.15 -28.55 15.64
N ALA A 364 -29.72 -28.21 14.48
CA ALA A 364 -30.89 -27.36 14.26
C ALA A 364 -30.71 -25.83 14.09
N GLY A 365 -31.36 -25.32 13.04
CA GLY A 365 -32.19 -24.12 13.18
C GLY A 365 -31.87 -22.94 12.27
N VAL A 366 -32.25 -23.04 10.99
CA VAL A 366 -32.51 -21.86 10.14
C VAL A 366 -33.86 -21.25 10.54
N PRO A 367 -33.96 -19.91 10.62
CA PRO A 367 -35.18 -19.24 10.17
C PRO A 367 -34.94 -18.15 9.12
N LYS A 368 -35.89 -18.10 8.20
CA LYS A 368 -36.05 -17.17 7.08
C LYS A 368 -36.31 -15.73 7.56
N GLY A 369 -35.64 -14.76 6.95
CA GLY A 369 -36.02 -13.34 7.05
C GLY A 369 -37.10 -12.95 6.03
N PRO A 370 -37.90 -11.90 6.28
CA PRO A 370 -38.79 -11.34 5.29
C PRO A 370 -38.15 -10.16 4.53
N ALA A 371 -38.49 -10.16 3.24
CA ALA A 371 -38.74 -9.10 2.27
C ALA A 371 -38.12 -7.68 2.43
N ALA A 372 -37.61 -7.24 1.28
CA ALA A 372 -37.24 -5.90 0.90
C ALA A 372 -38.38 -4.88 1.01
N GLU A 373 -38.00 -3.62 1.29
CA GLU A 373 -38.69 -2.43 0.77
C GLU A 373 -37.66 -1.39 0.31
N ASP A 374 -37.98 -0.80 -0.84
CA ASP A 374 -37.26 0.23 -1.58
C ASP A 374 -37.18 1.57 -0.83
N ALA A 375 -36.07 2.30 -1.00
CA ALA A 375 -36.04 3.75 -0.86
C ALA A 375 -34.87 4.38 -1.66
N ASP A 376 -35.25 4.97 -2.79
CA ASP A 376 -34.78 6.23 -3.38
C ASP A 376 -33.28 6.46 -3.66
N LEU A 377 -32.95 6.21 -4.94
CA LEU A 377 -31.79 6.74 -5.63
C LEU A 377 -32.03 8.21 -6.03
N LEU A 378 -31.42 9.15 -5.31
CA LEU A 378 -31.24 10.53 -5.80
C LEU A 378 -29.92 10.69 -6.57
N PRO A 379 -29.89 11.44 -7.69
CA PRO A 379 -28.72 11.58 -8.54
C PRO A 379 -27.70 12.55 -7.95
N ILE A 380 -26.46 12.08 -7.77
CA ILE A 380 -25.31 12.91 -7.40
C ILE A 380 -24.94 13.80 -8.60
N ALA A 381 -25.26 15.09 -8.48
CA ALA A 381 -24.79 16.13 -9.39
C ALA A 381 -23.27 16.32 -9.25
N LEU A 382 -22.56 16.20 -10.37
CA LEU A 382 -21.14 16.47 -10.49
C LEU A 382 -20.95 17.97 -10.72
N ALA A 383 -20.59 18.74 -9.69
CA ALA A 383 -20.22 20.14 -9.87
C ALA A 383 -18.80 20.23 -10.46
N ALA A 384 -18.72 20.47 -11.77
CA ALA A 384 -17.50 20.92 -12.42
C ALA A 384 -17.40 22.45 -12.28
N ALA A 385 -16.34 22.95 -11.66
CA ALA A 385 -16.04 24.37 -11.67
C ALA A 385 -15.54 24.79 -13.07
N PRO A 386 -16.03 25.91 -13.63
CA PRO A 386 -15.64 26.38 -14.96
C PRO A 386 -14.25 27.04 -14.92
N LEU A 387 -13.33 26.56 -15.76
CA LEU A 387 -12.09 27.27 -16.08
C LEU A 387 -12.42 28.35 -17.13
N ASP A 388 -12.50 29.61 -16.69
CA ASP A 388 -12.56 30.79 -17.56
C ASP A 388 -11.25 30.87 -18.35
N LYS A 389 -11.34 30.64 -19.66
CA LYS A 389 -10.25 30.84 -20.63
C LYS A 389 -10.30 32.29 -21.09
N ARG A 390 -9.45 33.14 -20.51
CA ARG A 390 -8.98 34.36 -21.18
C ARG A 390 -7.49 34.26 -21.40
N PHE A 391 -7.13 34.22 -22.68
CA PHE A 391 -5.88 34.65 -23.34
C PHE A 391 -5.50 33.70 -24.50
N CYS A 392 -5.94 34.07 -25.70
CA CYS A 392 -5.22 33.82 -26.95
C CYS A 392 -5.39 35.07 -27.81
N GLY A 393 -4.36 35.92 -27.80
CA GLY A 393 -4.08 36.81 -28.91
C GLY A 393 -3.05 36.14 -29.81
N THR A 394 -3.31 36.14 -31.12
CA THR A 394 -2.43 36.59 -32.21
C THR A 394 -2.97 36.06 -33.55
N GLY A 395 -2.96 36.90 -34.59
CA GLY A 395 -3.01 36.45 -35.97
C GLY A 395 -3.94 37.20 -36.93
N LYS A 396 -3.57 38.44 -37.28
CA LYS A 396 -3.33 38.81 -38.68
C LYS A 396 -2.04 39.61 -38.75
#